data_AF-A0A959BJ98-F1
#
_entry.id   AF-A0A959BJ98-F1
#
_cell.length_a   1.000
_cell.length_b   1.000
_cell.length_c   1.000
_cell.angle_alpha   90.00
_cell.angle_beta   90.00
_cell.angle_gamma   90.00
#
_symmetry.space_group_name_H-M   'P 1'
#
loop_
_entity.id
_entity.type
_entity.pdbx_description
1 polymer ?
#
loop_
_entity_poly.entity_id
_entity_poly.type
_entity_poly.pdbx_seq_one_letter_code
_entity_poly.pdbx_strand_id
1 'polypeptide(L)'
;EDNLVFYYSGHGVAHPATGRGFWVPADAVDGDFSTYLNNLDVIDFLRNLKARHIFGIVDSCFSATLFAQRSLDAATRRQYSIPSRWLLTAGRLEPVSDGSLGRHSPFAESLLQQLRYQEEPALWGSDLCGKVLRGVVYNTDKQMPRGEPLQDTGHQGGEFVFLRKGQATAAVDLSGSQEAEVTAIKPPTFIPASE
;
A
#
# COMPACT_ATOMS: atom_id res chain seq x y z
N GLU A 1 -12.47 12.91 -11.12
CA GLU A 1 -12.02 11.50 -11.11
C GLU A 1 -11.88 11.06 -9.67
N ASP A 2 -12.33 9.84 -9.37
CA ASP A 2 -12.47 9.36 -7.99
C ASP A 2 -11.20 8.69 -7.50
N ASN A 3 -10.96 8.79 -6.19
CA ASN A 3 -9.88 8.13 -5.49
C ASN A 3 -10.47 7.23 -4.41
N LEU A 4 -9.97 6.00 -4.28
CA LEU A 4 -10.40 5.03 -3.28
C LEU A 4 -9.28 4.75 -2.30
N VAL A 5 -9.59 4.88 -1.01
CA VAL A 5 -8.80 4.28 0.07
C VAL A 5 -9.70 3.30 0.79
N PHE A 6 -9.21 2.09 1.04
CA PHE A 6 -9.90 1.12 1.87
C PHE A 6 -8.97 0.56 2.94
N TYR A 7 -9.56 0.19 4.07
CA TYR A 7 -8.87 -0.46 5.18
C TYR A 7 -9.58 -1.77 5.50
N TYR A 8 -8.83 -2.86 5.52
CA TYR A 8 -9.28 -4.18 5.98
C TYR A 8 -8.46 -4.57 7.21
N SER A 9 -9.13 -5.10 8.23
CA SER A 9 -8.51 -5.69 9.41
C SER A 9 -9.28 -6.95 9.77
N GLY A 10 -8.56 -8.06 9.86
CA GLY A 10 -9.16 -9.37 10.06
C GLY A 10 -8.15 -10.49 9.81
N HIS A 11 -8.61 -11.73 9.91
CA HIS A 11 -7.72 -12.87 9.71
C HIS A 11 -7.44 -13.11 8.22
N GLY A 12 -6.17 -13.42 7.95
CA GLY A 12 -5.70 -13.91 6.66
C GLY A 12 -5.12 -15.30 6.83
N VAL A 13 -5.49 -16.23 5.95
CA VAL A 13 -5.03 -17.62 6.01
C VAL A 13 -4.54 -18.10 4.65
N ALA A 14 -3.48 -18.90 4.63
CA ALA A 14 -3.00 -19.55 3.42
C ALA A 14 -3.61 -20.94 3.31
N HIS A 15 -4.12 -21.29 2.13
CA HIS A 15 -4.61 -22.63 1.86
C HIS A 15 -3.45 -23.65 1.91
N PRO A 16 -3.53 -24.71 2.72
CA PRO A 16 -2.39 -25.58 3.02
C PRO A 16 -1.80 -26.28 1.78
N ALA A 17 -2.66 -26.69 0.84
CA ALA A 17 -2.20 -27.38 -0.37
C ALA A 17 -1.72 -26.45 -1.50
N THR A 18 -2.24 -25.21 -1.59
CA THR A 18 -2.00 -24.33 -2.75
C THR A 18 -1.18 -23.09 -2.41
N GLY A 19 -0.99 -22.78 -1.13
CA GLY A 19 -0.33 -21.57 -0.64
C GLY A 19 -1.09 -20.27 -0.93
N ARG A 20 -2.28 -20.34 -1.54
CA ARG A 20 -3.10 -19.15 -1.86
C ARG A 20 -3.59 -18.48 -0.59
N GLY A 21 -3.48 -17.15 -0.54
CA GLY A 21 -3.97 -16.36 0.59
C GLY A 21 -5.45 -16.03 0.46
N PHE A 22 -6.13 -16.04 1.60
CA PHE A 22 -7.55 -15.75 1.74
C PHE A 22 -7.79 -14.80 2.91
N TRP A 23 -8.80 -13.96 2.78
CA TRP A 23 -9.41 -13.21 3.88
C TRP A 23 -10.54 -14.07 4.45
N VAL A 24 -10.72 -14.02 5.77
CA VAL A 24 -11.74 -14.79 6.48
C VAL A 24 -12.88 -13.85 6.91
N PRO A 25 -14.02 -13.85 6.18
CA PRO A 25 -15.23 -13.15 6.60
C PRO A 25 -15.74 -13.61 7.97
N ALA A 26 -16.55 -12.77 8.62
CA ALA A 26 -17.11 -13.08 9.94
C ALA A 26 -18.11 -14.26 9.93
N ASP A 27 -18.71 -14.55 8.77
CA ASP A 27 -19.64 -15.65 8.52
C ASP A 27 -18.98 -16.86 7.83
N ALA A 28 -17.65 -16.86 7.72
CA ALA A 28 -16.90 -17.96 7.14
C ALA A 28 -17.01 -19.25 7.98
N VAL A 29 -17.01 -20.39 7.31
CA VAL A 29 -17.04 -21.71 7.94
C VAL A 29 -15.61 -22.25 8.04
N ASP A 30 -15.15 -22.53 9.26
CA ASP A 30 -13.78 -22.99 9.49
C ASP A 30 -13.46 -24.26 8.68
N GLY A 31 -12.35 -24.20 7.94
CA GLY A 31 -11.89 -25.26 7.03
C GLY A 31 -12.58 -25.28 5.66
N ASP A 32 -13.66 -24.52 5.44
CA ASP A 32 -14.33 -24.40 4.14
C ASP A 32 -13.86 -23.14 3.40
N PHE A 33 -12.76 -23.28 2.66
CA PHE A 33 -12.17 -22.20 1.85
C PHE A 33 -13.09 -21.65 0.76
N SER A 34 -14.22 -22.31 0.43
CA SER A 34 -15.21 -21.76 -0.50
C SER A 34 -16.00 -20.58 0.10
N THR A 35 -16.01 -20.48 1.43
CA THR A 35 -16.61 -19.36 2.17
C THR A 35 -15.61 -18.21 2.41
N TYR A 36 -14.34 -18.39 2.03
CA TYR A 36 -13.29 -17.41 2.25
C TYR A 36 -13.11 -16.55 1.00
N LEU A 37 -12.67 -15.29 1.17
CA LEU A 37 -12.42 -14.39 0.04
C LEU A 37 -10.98 -14.54 -0.44
N ASN A 38 -10.78 -15.03 -1.65
CA ASN A 38 -9.45 -15.23 -2.22
C ASN A 38 -8.78 -13.87 -2.53
N ASN A 39 -7.49 -13.73 -2.21
CA ASN A 39 -6.70 -12.54 -2.54
C ASN A 39 -6.73 -12.22 -4.05
N LEU A 40 -6.81 -13.24 -4.92
CA LEU A 40 -6.91 -13.03 -6.37
C LEU A 40 -8.24 -12.38 -6.76
N ASP A 41 -9.35 -12.75 -6.10
CA ASP A 41 -10.66 -12.14 -6.36
C ASP A 41 -10.65 -10.68 -5.92
N VAL A 42 -10.03 -10.37 -4.77
CA VAL A 42 -9.80 -8.98 -4.33
C VAL A 42 -9.04 -8.20 -5.40
N ILE A 43 -7.94 -8.75 -5.91
CA ILE A 43 -7.12 -8.09 -6.94
C ILE A 43 -7.92 -7.88 -8.24
N ASP A 44 -8.74 -8.86 -8.63
CA ASP A 44 -9.60 -8.77 -9.80
C ASP A 44 -10.67 -7.68 -9.63
N PHE A 45 -11.24 -7.51 -8.43
CA PHE A 45 -12.11 -6.37 -8.15
C PHE A 45 -11.36 -5.05 -8.28
N LEU A 46 -10.16 -4.92 -7.69
CA LEU A 46 -9.35 -3.70 -7.78
C LEU A 46 -8.94 -3.34 -9.22
N ARG A 47 -8.70 -4.35 -10.07
CA ARG A 47 -8.44 -4.16 -11.51
C ARG A 47 -9.62 -3.50 -12.21
N ASN A 48 -10.85 -3.89 -11.89
CA ASN A 48 -12.05 -3.47 -12.60
C ASN A 48 -12.64 -2.14 -12.08
N LEU A 49 -12.15 -1.61 -10.97
CA LEU A 49 -12.59 -0.31 -10.45
C LEU A 49 -12.09 0.85 -11.34
N LYS A 50 -12.99 1.83 -11.57
CA LYS A 50 -12.75 3.02 -12.40
C LYS A 50 -12.08 4.19 -11.66
N ALA A 51 -11.64 3.99 -10.42
CA ALA A 51 -10.93 5.02 -9.66
C ALA A 51 -9.53 5.27 -10.25
N ARG A 52 -9.09 6.54 -10.25
CA ARG A 52 -7.75 6.93 -10.71
C ARG A 52 -6.69 6.36 -9.77
N HIS A 53 -6.89 6.56 -8.48
CA HIS A 53 -6.00 6.04 -7.44
C HIS A 53 -6.75 5.10 -6.52
N ILE A 54 -6.15 3.94 -6.25
CA ILE A 54 -6.60 2.99 -5.25
C ILE A 54 -5.44 2.72 -4.29
N PHE A 55 -5.66 2.93 -3.00
CA PHE A 55 -4.71 2.61 -1.96
C PHE A 55 -5.38 1.74 -0.90
N GLY A 56 -5.08 0.45 -0.90
CA GLY A 56 -5.60 -0.47 0.09
C GLY A 56 -4.64 -0.66 1.25
N ILE A 57 -5.18 -0.70 2.46
CA ILE A 57 -4.46 -0.93 3.70
C ILE A 57 -5.03 -2.20 4.32
N VAL A 58 -4.20 -3.21 4.50
CA VAL A 58 -4.63 -4.56 4.85
C VAL A 58 -3.87 -4.99 6.12
N ASP A 59 -4.53 -4.84 7.26
CA ASP A 59 -4.05 -5.28 8.57
C ASP A 59 -4.34 -6.77 8.77
N SER A 60 -3.75 -7.58 7.89
CA SER A 60 -3.79 -9.04 7.90
C SER A 60 -2.59 -9.60 7.13
N CYS A 61 -2.34 -10.90 7.26
CA CYS A 61 -1.47 -11.60 6.33
C CYS A 61 -2.04 -11.51 4.92
N PHE A 62 -1.23 -11.09 3.95
CA PHE A 62 -1.64 -10.99 2.55
C PHE A 62 -0.55 -11.56 1.64
N SER A 63 -0.78 -12.77 1.12
CA SER A 63 0.08 -13.38 0.11
C SER A 63 -0.54 -13.21 -1.28
N ALA A 64 0.17 -12.50 -2.15
CA ALA A 64 -0.09 -12.47 -3.59
C ALA A 64 1.23 -12.28 -4.34
N THR A 65 1.41 -13.00 -5.44
CA THR A 65 2.64 -12.95 -6.26
C THR A 65 2.67 -11.73 -7.21
N LEU A 66 1.77 -10.77 -7.03
CA LEU A 66 1.56 -9.63 -7.95
C LEU A 66 2.13 -8.31 -7.43
N PHE A 67 3.03 -8.35 -6.45
CA PHE A 67 3.69 -7.13 -5.98
C PHE A 67 4.88 -6.78 -6.89
N ALA A 68 4.92 -5.54 -7.39
CA ALA A 68 6.04 -5.05 -8.19
C ALA A 68 7.15 -4.46 -7.31
N GLN A 69 8.38 -4.92 -7.55
CA GLN A 69 9.57 -4.38 -6.89
C GLN A 69 9.95 -3.04 -7.52
N ARG A 70 9.91 -1.95 -6.74
CA ARG A 70 10.36 -0.62 -7.18
C ARG A 70 11.02 0.16 -6.02
N SER A 71 12.04 0.97 -6.33
CA SER A 71 12.63 1.91 -5.38
C SER A 71 11.67 3.05 -5.07
N LEU A 72 11.63 3.47 -3.81
CA LEU A 72 10.87 4.62 -3.32
C LEU A 72 11.61 5.90 -3.74
N ASP A 73 11.46 6.31 -4.99
CA ASP A 73 12.01 7.59 -5.46
C ASP A 73 11.01 8.72 -5.17
N ALA A 74 11.52 9.92 -4.85
CA ALA A 74 10.69 11.08 -4.53
C ALA A 74 9.70 11.41 -5.67
N ALA A 75 8.42 11.21 -5.41
CA ALA A 75 7.37 11.40 -6.39
C ALA A 75 7.21 12.88 -6.78
N THR A 76 7.16 13.14 -8.08
CA THR A 76 6.90 14.48 -8.64
C THR A 76 5.41 14.69 -8.86
N ARG A 77 4.97 15.96 -9.02
CA ARG A 77 3.56 16.32 -9.31
C ARG A 77 2.93 15.49 -10.47
N ARG A 78 3.75 15.08 -11.45
CA ARG A 78 3.35 14.22 -12.57
C ARG A 78 2.82 12.85 -12.12
N GLN A 79 3.34 12.31 -11.02
CA GLN A 79 2.99 10.98 -10.51
C GLN A 79 1.55 10.89 -10.02
N TYR A 80 0.96 12.01 -9.57
CA TYR A 80 -0.46 12.07 -9.20
C TYR A 80 -1.39 12.10 -10.41
N SER A 81 -0.95 12.57 -11.57
CA SER A 81 -1.80 12.54 -12.78
C SER A 81 -1.95 11.14 -13.39
N ILE A 82 -1.11 10.19 -12.96
CA ILE A 82 -1.03 8.85 -13.51
C ILE A 82 -1.83 7.88 -12.63
N PRO A 83 -2.66 6.98 -13.19
CA PRO A 83 -3.39 5.99 -12.41
C PRO A 83 -2.50 5.13 -11.51
N SER A 84 -2.97 4.85 -10.29
CA SER A 84 -2.20 4.11 -9.29
C SER A 84 -3.05 3.09 -8.53
N ARG A 85 -2.47 1.94 -8.21
CA ARG A 85 -3.09 0.90 -7.38
C ARG A 85 -2.01 0.31 -6.50
N TRP A 86 -2.12 0.55 -5.19
CA TRP A 86 -1.14 0.17 -4.19
C TRP A 86 -1.82 -0.62 -3.07
N LEU A 87 -1.06 -1.56 -2.48
CA LEU A 87 -1.43 -2.22 -1.24
C LEU A 87 -0.33 -2.05 -0.20
N LEU A 88 -0.73 -1.68 1.01
CA LEU A 88 0.08 -1.71 2.23
C LEU A 88 -0.48 -2.81 3.15
N THR A 89 0.31 -3.81 3.43
CA THR A 89 -0.09 -5.04 4.15
C THR A 89 0.70 -5.17 5.45
N ALA A 90 0.10 -5.73 6.51
CA ALA A 90 0.76 -5.90 7.81
C ALA A 90 1.83 -7.01 7.82
N GLY A 91 1.70 -8.00 6.94
CA GLY A 91 2.66 -9.09 6.76
C GLY A 91 2.34 -9.92 5.52
N ARG A 92 3.28 -10.77 5.12
CA ARG A 92 3.12 -11.66 3.96
C ARG A 92 2.49 -13.00 4.34
N LEU A 93 3.34 -13.99 4.61
CA LEU A 93 2.97 -15.35 5.00
C LEU A 93 3.23 -15.58 6.49
N GLU A 94 4.06 -14.74 7.10
CA GLU A 94 4.30 -14.70 8.53
C GLU A 94 3.05 -14.26 9.29
N PRO A 95 2.83 -14.78 10.51
CA PRO A 95 1.73 -14.36 11.35
C PRO A 95 1.89 -12.88 11.74
N VAL A 96 0.82 -12.11 11.58
CA VAL A 96 0.73 -10.73 12.06
C VAL A 96 0.15 -10.70 13.48
N SER A 97 0.50 -9.68 14.26
CA SER A 97 0.04 -9.52 15.64
C SER A 97 -1.17 -8.59 15.70
N ASP A 98 -2.28 -9.06 16.27
CA ASP A 98 -3.47 -8.23 16.53
C ASP A 98 -3.25 -7.21 17.68
N GLY A 99 -2.09 -7.28 18.35
CA GLY A 99 -1.82 -6.50 19.55
C GLY A 99 -2.48 -7.08 20.79
N SER A 100 -2.72 -6.24 21.79
CA SER A 100 -3.43 -6.63 23.03
C SER A 100 -4.88 -6.18 22.96
N LEU A 101 -5.78 -6.88 23.66
CA LEU A 101 -7.19 -6.52 23.73
C LEU A 101 -7.38 -5.04 24.11
N GLY A 102 -8.15 -4.30 23.30
CA GLY A 102 -8.39 -2.86 23.50
C GLY A 102 -7.24 -1.94 23.03
N ARG A 103 -6.23 -2.48 22.35
CA ARG A 103 -5.11 -1.74 21.74
C ARG A 103 -5.08 -1.99 20.24
N HIS A 104 -4.37 -1.13 19.51
CA HIS A 104 -4.10 -1.34 18.09
C HIS A 104 -3.06 -2.46 17.88
N SER A 105 -3.14 -3.14 16.73
CA SER A 105 -2.04 -3.96 16.22
C SER A 105 -0.78 -3.11 16.09
N PRO A 106 0.44 -3.67 16.13
CA PRO A 106 1.63 -2.86 15.90
C PRO A 106 1.65 -2.20 14.51
N PHE A 107 0.99 -2.82 13.52
CA PHE A 107 0.79 -2.23 12.21
C PHE A 107 -0.15 -1.02 12.24
N ALA A 108 -1.33 -1.17 12.84
CA ALA A 108 -2.31 -0.09 12.96
C ALA A 108 -1.77 1.06 13.82
N GLU A 109 -1.07 0.76 14.92
CA GLU A 109 -0.41 1.77 15.76
C GLU A 109 0.61 2.58 14.95
N SER A 110 1.50 1.89 14.22
CA SER A 110 2.48 2.55 13.35
C SER A 110 1.80 3.41 12.27
N LEU A 111 0.81 2.87 11.56
CA LEU A 111 0.02 3.58 10.56
C LEU A 111 -0.62 4.86 11.12
N LEU A 112 -1.30 4.74 12.26
CA LEU A 112 -1.97 5.88 12.90
C LEU A 112 -0.96 6.92 13.37
N GLN A 113 0.19 6.51 13.90
CA GLN A 113 1.27 7.43 14.26
C GLN A 113 1.75 8.22 13.05
N GLN A 114 2.01 7.56 11.91
CA GLN A 114 2.49 8.23 10.70
C GLN A 114 1.45 9.19 10.11
N LEU A 115 0.16 8.86 10.19
CA LEU A 115 -0.91 9.72 9.69
C LEU A 115 -1.22 10.91 10.62
N ARG A 116 -1.15 10.71 11.95
CA ARG A 116 -1.47 11.76 12.94
C ARG A 116 -0.37 12.81 13.09
N TYR A 117 0.88 12.36 13.07
CA TYR A 117 2.04 13.22 13.33
C TYR A 117 2.76 13.63 12.05
N GLN A 118 2.11 13.50 10.89
CA GLN A 118 2.62 14.05 9.64
C GLN A 118 2.59 15.58 9.68
N GLU A 119 3.76 16.20 9.61
CA GLU A 119 3.91 17.66 9.62
C GLU A 119 3.67 18.26 8.22
N GLU A 120 4.18 17.58 7.19
CA GLU A 120 4.10 18.04 5.80
C GLU A 120 2.65 18.05 5.26
N PRO A 121 2.30 18.98 4.36
CA PRO A 121 0.95 19.07 3.78
C PRO A 121 0.52 17.84 2.98
N ALA A 122 1.49 17.09 2.44
CA ALA A 122 1.28 15.91 1.62
C ALA A 122 2.11 14.74 2.14
N LEU A 123 1.55 13.53 2.04
CA LEU A 123 2.23 12.27 2.30
C LEU A 123 1.98 11.32 1.14
N TRP A 124 3.05 10.96 0.43
CA TRP A 124 2.98 10.02 -0.68
C TRP A 124 2.74 8.60 -0.17
N GLY A 125 2.00 7.80 -0.92
CA GLY A 125 1.70 6.42 -0.55
C GLY A 125 2.96 5.58 -0.35
N SER A 126 3.96 5.76 -1.22
CA SER A 126 5.28 5.15 -1.13
C SER A 126 6.01 5.53 0.17
N ASP A 127 6.01 6.81 0.53
CA ASP A 127 6.58 7.31 1.79
C ASP A 127 5.86 6.73 3.00
N LEU A 128 4.53 6.69 2.98
CA LEU A 128 3.73 6.09 4.05
C LEU A 128 4.12 4.61 4.24
N CYS A 129 4.20 3.84 3.16
CA CYS A 129 4.63 2.44 3.19
C CYS A 129 6.00 2.28 3.86
N GLY A 130 6.99 3.07 3.45
CA GLY A 130 8.33 3.03 4.03
C GLY A 130 8.37 3.43 5.50
N LYS A 131 7.60 4.46 5.90
CA LYS A 131 7.49 4.89 7.30
C LYS A 131 6.81 3.84 8.17
N VAL A 132 5.72 3.23 7.70
CA VAL A 132 5.00 2.17 8.44
C VAL A 132 5.88 0.94 8.62
N LEU A 133 6.54 0.49 7.56
CA LEU A 133 7.50 -0.64 7.62
C LEU A 133 8.55 -0.39 8.71
N ARG A 134 9.22 0.77 8.68
CA ARG A 134 10.23 1.12 9.70
C ARG A 134 9.62 1.13 11.11
N GLY A 135 8.47 1.79 11.27
CA GLY A 135 7.79 1.87 12.57
C GLY A 135 7.40 0.50 13.14
N VAL A 136 7.00 -0.45 12.30
CA VAL A 136 6.67 -1.81 12.75
C VAL A 136 7.94 -2.59 13.08
N VAL A 137 8.92 -2.65 12.17
CA VAL A 137 10.14 -3.45 12.37
C VAL A 137 10.95 -2.98 13.58
N TYR A 138 10.94 -1.68 13.92
CA TYR A 138 11.61 -1.20 15.13
C TYR A 138 10.91 -1.60 16.44
N ASN A 139 9.64 -2.01 16.37
CA ASN A 139 8.83 -2.33 17.55
C ASN A 139 8.36 -3.80 17.58
N THR A 140 8.69 -4.60 16.56
CA THR A 140 8.40 -6.03 16.53
C THR A 140 9.32 -6.79 15.57
N ASP A 141 9.82 -7.94 16.02
CA ASP A 141 10.71 -8.80 15.23
C ASP A 141 9.95 -9.86 14.40
N LYS A 142 8.61 -9.87 14.46
CA LYS A 142 7.79 -11.01 14.00
C LYS A 142 6.94 -10.77 12.76
N GLN A 143 6.73 -9.50 12.37
CA GLN A 143 5.95 -9.15 11.18
C GLN A 143 6.67 -8.08 10.36
N MET A 144 6.62 -8.21 9.03
CA MET A 144 7.26 -7.32 8.10
C MET A 144 6.22 -6.74 7.14
N PRO A 145 5.70 -5.53 7.41
CA PRO A 145 4.76 -4.90 6.51
C PRO A 145 5.33 -4.74 5.10
N ARG A 146 4.45 -4.77 4.10
CA ARG A 146 4.86 -4.60 2.71
C ARG A 146 3.92 -3.65 2.01
N GLY A 147 4.51 -2.60 1.42
CA GLY A 147 3.80 -1.58 0.69
C GLY A 147 4.32 -1.49 -0.74
N GLU A 148 3.56 -1.98 -1.70
CA GLU A 148 4.00 -2.08 -3.10
C GLU A 148 2.84 -1.84 -4.08
N PRO A 149 3.14 -1.38 -5.31
CA PRO A 149 2.16 -1.29 -6.37
C PRO A 149 1.73 -2.69 -6.83
N LEU A 150 0.45 -2.81 -7.23
CA LEU A 150 -0.11 -4.07 -7.75
C LEU A 150 0.14 -4.22 -9.25
N GLN A 151 0.75 -5.33 -9.64
CA GLN A 151 0.89 -5.77 -11.03
C GLN A 151 -0.47 -6.18 -11.61
N ASP A 152 -0.59 -6.04 -12.93
CA ASP A 152 -1.77 -6.45 -13.69
C ASP A 152 -3.10 -5.91 -13.17
N THR A 153 -3.11 -4.78 -12.47
CA THR A 153 -4.34 -4.13 -12.00
C THR A 153 -4.66 -2.84 -12.76
N GLY A 154 -3.82 -2.45 -13.72
CA GLY A 154 -3.92 -1.15 -14.40
C GLY A 154 -3.23 -0.01 -13.66
N HIS A 155 -2.42 -0.30 -12.63
CA HIS A 155 -1.43 0.66 -12.13
C HIS A 155 -0.50 1.09 -13.28
N GLN A 156 -0.33 2.40 -13.48
CA GLN A 156 0.46 2.95 -14.58
C GLN A 156 1.72 3.68 -14.09
N GLY A 157 2.14 3.42 -12.85
CA GLY A 157 3.30 4.06 -12.24
C GLY A 157 2.97 5.29 -11.40
N GLY A 158 1.70 5.66 -11.24
CA GLY A 158 1.32 6.79 -10.40
C GLY A 158 1.34 6.49 -8.89
N GLU A 159 1.00 7.48 -8.07
CA GLU A 159 0.92 7.33 -6.61
C GLU A 159 -0.28 8.04 -5.99
N PHE A 160 -0.83 7.42 -4.94
CA PHE A 160 -1.83 8.07 -4.09
C PHE A 160 -1.13 9.07 -3.17
N VAL A 161 -1.78 10.21 -2.90
CA VAL A 161 -1.27 11.24 -1.96
C VAL A 161 -2.31 11.51 -0.88
N PHE A 162 -1.91 11.36 0.37
CA PHE A 162 -2.70 11.78 1.52
C PHE A 162 -2.45 13.27 1.78
N LEU A 163 -3.51 14.07 1.76
CA LEU A 163 -3.44 15.50 2.03
C LEU A 163 -3.89 15.80 3.45
N ARG A 164 -3.10 16.62 4.17
CA ARG A 164 -3.46 17.05 5.52
C ARG A 164 -4.65 17.99 5.49
N LYS A 165 -5.69 17.66 6.28
CA LYS A 165 -6.90 18.49 6.42
C LYS A 165 -6.51 19.90 6.88
N GLY A 166 -7.00 20.93 6.20
CA GLY A 166 -6.69 22.33 6.49
C GLY A 166 -5.43 22.89 5.83
N GLN A 167 -4.60 22.04 5.19
CA GLN A 167 -3.45 22.46 4.38
C GLN A 167 -3.56 21.97 2.91
N ALA A 168 -4.67 21.30 2.57
CA ALA A 168 -4.95 20.79 1.23
C ALA A 168 -4.94 21.89 0.16
N THR A 169 -5.33 23.12 0.46
CA THR A 169 -5.33 24.25 -0.48
C THR A 169 -3.95 24.63 -1.01
N ALA A 170 -2.86 24.36 -0.28
CA ALA A 170 -1.49 24.56 -0.78
C ALA A 170 -1.00 23.39 -1.66
N ALA A 171 -1.54 22.20 -1.46
CA ALA A 171 -1.20 20.98 -2.20
C ALA A 171 -2.07 20.77 -3.45
N VAL A 172 -3.19 21.48 -3.61
CA VAL A 172 -4.11 21.35 -4.76
C VAL A 172 -3.56 21.96 -6.06
N ASP A 173 -2.40 22.61 -6.05
CA ASP A 173 -1.65 23.01 -7.25
C ASP A 173 -1.03 21.81 -8.03
N LEU A 174 -1.42 20.58 -7.68
CA LEU A 174 -1.08 19.34 -8.38
C LEU A 174 -1.90 19.10 -9.65
N SER A 175 -2.93 19.90 -9.94
CA SER A 175 -3.80 19.77 -11.12
C SER A 175 -3.64 20.87 -12.18
N GLY A 176 -2.65 21.77 -12.05
CA GLY A 176 -2.43 22.90 -12.96
C GLY A 176 -1.53 22.53 -14.16
N SER A 177 -2.08 22.66 -15.36
CA SER A 177 -1.40 22.52 -16.66
C SER A 177 -0.26 23.52 -16.85
N GLN A 178 0.98 23.04 -16.90
CA GLN A 178 2.02 23.63 -17.75
C GLN A 178 2.71 22.50 -18.51
N GLU A 179 2.66 22.58 -19.84
CA GLU A 179 3.47 21.75 -20.74
C GLU A 179 4.96 21.99 -20.39
N ALA A 180 5.57 21.04 -19.70
CA ALA A 180 7.01 21.03 -19.50
C ALA A 180 7.65 20.42 -20.75
N GLU A 181 8.36 21.25 -21.50
CA GLU A 181 9.22 20.88 -22.62
C GLU A 181 10.17 19.74 -22.20
N VAL A 182 10.05 18.58 -22.83
CA VAL A 182 10.84 17.39 -22.51
C VAL A 182 12.25 17.58 -23.06
N THR A 183 13.16 18.11 -22.25
CA THR A 183 14.60 18.01 -22.53
C THR A 183 15.11 16.66 -22.05
N ALA A 184 15.76 15.92 -22.95
CA ALA A 184 16.26 14.57 -22.68
C ALA A 184 17.26 14.56 -21.51
N ILE A 185 16.86 13.96 -20.38
CA ILE A 185 17.73 13.72 -19.24
C ILE A 185 18.61 12.51 -19.55
N LYS A 186 19.92 12.71 -19.63
CA LYS A 186 20.90 11.64 -19.82
C LYS A 186 20.87 10.71 -18.59
N PRO A 187 20.82 9.37 -18.76
CA PRO A 187 20.72 8.45 -17.63
C PRO A 187 21.98 8.55 -16.74
N PRO A 188 21.82 8.46 -15.40
CA PRO A 188 22.94 8.47 -14.48
C PRO A 188 23.77 7.18 -14.61
N THR A 189 25.09 7.35 -14.61
CA THR A 189 26.04 6.23 -14.55
C THR A 189 26.25 5.84 -13.09
N PHE A 190 25.90 4.61 -12.72
CA PHE A 190 26.22 4.06 -11.40
C PHE A 190 27.60 3.39 -11.43
N ILE A 191 28.43 3.64 -10.42
CA ILE A 191 29.67 2.90 -10.17
C ILE A 191 29.42 2.02 -8.94
N PRO A 192 29.71 0.70 -8.99
CA PRO A 192 29.55 -0.17 -7.83
C PRO A 192 30.53 0.22 -6.72
N ALA A 193 30.08 0.11 -5.46
CA ALA A 193 30.97 0.21 -4.31
C ALA A 193 31.95 -0.97 -4.35
N SER A 194 33.25 -0.69 -4.39
CA SER A 194 34.30 -1.70 -4.24
C SER A 194 34.32 -2.22 -2.80
N GLU A 195 34.54 -3.53 -2.64
CA GLU A 195 34.82 -4.20 -1.36
C GLU A 195 35.99 -3.56 -0.59
#